data_AF-A0A6G4ZUL3-F1
#
_entry.id   AF-A0A6G4ZUL3-F1
#
_cell.length_a   1.000
_cell.length_b   1.000
_cell.length_c   1.000
_cell.angle_alpha   90.00
_cell.angle_beta   90.00
_cell.angle_gamma   90.00
#
_symmetry.space_group_name_H-M   'P 1'
#
loop_
_entity.id
_entity.type
_entity.pdbx_description
1 polymer ?
#
loop_
_entity_poly.entity_id
_entity_poly.type
_entity_poly.pdbx_seq_one_letter_code
_entity_poly.pdbx_strand_id
1 'polypeptide(L)'
;MNNPLENVLEKVGRVLADRYGIRVICRGNQCCTDGKTIYLPALPDEVPANLMGAIRAFLDHEVGHIVGKSDHDIAQSFHDRHGEDAFGVLNVLEDLRVERVMRELYAGCGINLRAGYEFAIERLSRVAMYPAPVRHVRTGIYSRGCKCDDASFLTPGAYV
;
A
#
# COMPACT_ATOMS: atom_id res chain seq x y z
N MET A 1 21.25 -18.57 -9.37
CA MET A 1 20.50 -19.41 -8.40
C MET A 1 19.19 -18.69 -8.17
N ASN A 2 18.04 -19.27 -8.55
CA ASN A 2 16.75 -18.59 -8.38
C ASN A 2 16.40 -18.53 -6.90
N ASN A 3 16.14 -17.33 -6.38
CA ASN A 3 15.78 -17.13 -5.00
C ASN A 3 14.40 -17.81 -4.76
N PRO A 4 14.25 -18.71 -3.76
CA PRO A 4 12.97 -19.33 -3.44
C PRO A 4 11.84 -18.30 -3.17
N LEU A 5 12.19 -17.06 -2.81
CA LEU A 5 11.27 -15.93 -2.60
C LEU A 5 10.71 -15.34 -3.90
N GLU A 6 11.55 -15.24 -4.92
CA GLU A 6 11.14 -14.86 -6.28
C GLU A 6 10.07 -15.84 -6.77
N ASN A 7 10.23 -17.13 -6.42
CA ASN A 7 9.34 -18.20 -6.81
C ASN A 7 7.95 -18.15 -6.12
N VAL A 8 7.82 -17.57 -4.92
CA VAL A 8 6.51 -17.44 -4.23
C VAL A 8 5.77 -16.21 -4.72
N LEU A 9 6.46 -15.07 -4.84
CA LEU A 9 5.87 -13.84 -5.38
C LEU A 9 5.53 -13.96 -6.86
N GLU A 10 6.37 -14.62 -7.67
CA GLU A 10 6.01 -14.96 -9.04
C GLU A 10 4.86 -15.97 -9.13
N LYS A 11 4.67 -16.85 -8.13
CA LYS A 11 3.54 -17.79 -8.14
C LYS A 11 2.23 -17.08 -7.81
N VAL A 12 2.22 -16.22 -6.79
CA VAL A 12 1.05 -15.38 -6.48
C VAL A 12 0.79 -14.41 -7.63
N GLY A 13 1.84 -13.78 -8.16
CA GLY A 13 1.79 -12.94 -9.35
C GLY A 13 1.28 -13.67 -10.58
N ARG A 14 1.68 -14.93 -10.82
CA ARG A 14 1.13 -15.77 -11.91
C ARG A 14 -0.34 -16.10 -11.70
N VAL A 15 -0.77 -16.41 -10.48
CA VAL A 15 -2.19 -16.70 -10.21
C VAL A 15 -3.05 -15.46 -10.47
N LEU A 16 -2.55 -14.27 -10.12
CA LEU A 16 -3.20 -12.99 -10.42
C LEU A 16 -3.14 -12.69 -11.93
N ALA A 17 -2.03 -13.00 -12.60
CA ALA A 17 -1.87 -12.88 -14.05
C ALA A 17 -2.84 -13.74 -14.84
N ASP A 18 -3.00 -14.99 -14.42
CA ASP A 18 -3.79 -15.98 -15.14
C ASP A 18 -5.29 -15.76 -14.94
N ARG A 19 -5.72 -15.33 -13.74
CA ARG A 19 -7.13 -15.05 -13.46
C ARG A 19 -7.62 -13.68 -13.94
N TYR A 20 -6.76 -12.67 -13.96
CA TYR A 20 -7.16 -11.27 -14.20
C TYR A 20 -6.38 -10.58 -15.33
N GLY A 21 -5.42 -11.27 -15.98
CA GLY A 21 -4.60 -10.69 -17.05
C GLY A 21 -3.50 -9.73 -16.55
N ILE A 22 -3.12 -9.80 -15.27
CA ILE A 22 -2.21 -8.85 -14.60
C ILE A 22 -0.76 -9.35 -14.55
N ARG A 23 0.21 -8.62 -15.11
CA ARG A 23 1.64 -8.99 -15.00
C ARG A 23 2.26 -8.49 -13.69
N VAL A 24 3.18 -9.24 -13.08
CA VAL A 24 3.95 -8.78 -11.90
C VAL A 24 5.44 -8.66 -12.26
N ILE A 25 6.06 -7.52 -11.95
CA ILE A 25 7.47 -7.22 -12.24
C ILE A 25 8.18 -6.72 -10.97
N CYS A 26 9.29 -7.36 -10.59
CA CYS A 26 10.14 -6.86 -9.51
C CYS A 26 11.21 -5.90 -10.06
N ARG A 27 11.09 -4.59 -9.79
CA ARG A 27 12.05 -3.56 -10.23
C ARG A 27 11.99 -2.33 -9.32
N GLY A 28 13.15 -1.72 -9.06
CA GLY A 28 13.21 -0.42 -8.39
C GLY A 28 12.95 -0.50 -6.88
N ASN A 29 12.50 0.60 -6.28
CA ASN A 29 12.31 0.76 -4.84
C ASN A 29 10.88 1.14 -4.43
N GLN A 30 9.94 1.21 -5.37
CA GLN A 30 8.54 1.58 -5.13
C GLN A 30 7.61 0.44 -5.57
N CYS A 31 6.47 0.34 -4.88
CA CYS A 31 5.35 -0.50 -5.30
C CYS A 31 4.31 0.39 -5.99
N CYS A 32 3.82 -0.02 -7.16
CA CYS A 32 2.74 0.67 -7.87
C CYS A 32 2.08 -0.25 -8.92
N THR A 33 0.92 0.15 -9.43
CA THR A 33 0.24 -0.53 -10.54
C THR A 33 -0.18 0.45 -11.64
N ASP A 34 -0.27 -0.04 -12.88
CA ASP A 34 -0.89 0.67 -14.01
C ASP A 34 -2.26 0.07 -14.40
N GLY A 35 -2.81 -0.80 -13.54
CA GLY A 35 -4.05 -1.53 -13.78
C GLY A 35 -3.89 -2.80 -14.65
N LYS A 36 -2.72 -3.02 -15.26
CA LYS A 36 -2.36 -4.23 -16.02
C LYS A 36 -1.06 -4.87 -15.56
N THR A 37 -0.17 -4.09 -14.95
CA THR A 37 1.11 -4.52 -14.41
C THR A 37 1.27 -4.00 -12.99
N ILE A 38 1.59 -4.88 -12.06
CA ILE A 38 2.01 -4.54 -10.70
C ILE A 38 3.54 -4.55 -10.66
N TYR A 39 4.13 -3.44 -10.24
CA TYR A 39 5.55 -3.28 -10.01
C TYR A 39 5.83 -3.43 -8.52
N LEU A 40 6.70 -4.38 -8.15
CA LEU A 40 7.16 -4.60 -6.78
C LEU A 40 8.61 -4.13 -6.62
N PRO A 41 9.03 -3.64 -5.44
CA PRO A 41 10.42 -3.30 -5.18
C PRO A 41 11.33 -4.54 -5.29
N ALA A 42 12.58 -4.32 -5.74
CA ALA A 42 13.59 -5.36 -5.80
C ALA A 42 13.93 -5.87 -4.39
N LEU A 43 14.07 -7.19 -4.24
CA LEU A 43 14.27 -7.83 -2.95
C LEU A 43 15.75 -8.12 -2.69
N PRO A 44 16.23 -7.94 -1.44
CA PRO A 44 17.54 -8.45 -1.03
C PRO A 44 17.58 -9.98 -1.07
N ASP A 45 18.78 -10.56 -1.16
CA ASP A 45 18.99 -12.01 -1.21
C ASP A 45 18.37 -12.73 0.00
N GLU A 46 18.50 -12.13 1.19
CA GLU A 46 17.79 -12.52 2.40
C GLU A 46 16.72 -11.47 2.72
N VAL A 47 15.46 -11.89 2.74
CA VAL A 47 14.33 -11.01 3.08
C VAL A 47 13.87 -11.29 4.50
N PRO A 48 14.05 -10.33 5.43
CA PRO A 48 13.50 -10.41 6.78
C PRO A 48 11.99 -10.68 6.77
N ALA A 49 11.49 -11.44 7.76
CA ALA A 49 10.09 -11.85 7.81
C ALA A 49 9.10 -10.66 7.83
N ASN A 50 9.45 -9.56 8.49
CA ASN A 50 8.65 -8.33 8.50
C ASN A 50 8.59 -7.66 7.10
N LEU A 51 9.72 -7.63 6.38
CA LEU A 51 9.77 -7.15 4.99
C LEU A 51 8.93 -8.05 4.07
N MET A 52 8.96 -9.37 4.28
CA MET A 52 8.12 -10.31 3.54
C MET A 52 6.61 -10.09 3.78
N GLY A 53 6.22 -9.84 5.03
CA GLY A 53 4.85 -9.47 5.37
C GLY A 53 4.42 -8.19 4.66
N ALA A 54 5.27 -7.16 4.65
CA ALA A 54 5.01 -5.90 3.98
C ALA A 54 4.88 -6.04 2.46
N ILE A 55 5.71 -6.86 1.80
CA ILE A 55 5.62 -7.07 0.35
C ILE A 55 4.30 -7.73 -0.03
N ARG A 56 3.84 -8.72 0.76
CA ARG A 56 2.51 -9.33 0.55
C ARG A 56 1.40 -8.31 0.73
N ALA A 57 1.51 -7.45 1.74
CA ALA A 57 0.57 -6.37 1.98
C ALA A 57 0.48 -5.42 0.79
N PHE A 58 1.62 -4.98 0.26
CA PHE A 58 1.69 -4.09 -0.88
C PHE A 58 1.11 -4.75 -2.14
N LEU A 59 1.42 -6.02 -2.38
CA LEU A 59 0.81 -6.77 -3.48
C LEU A 59 -0.72 -6.85 -3.35
N ASP A 60 -1.23 -7.19 -2.17
CA ASP A 60 -2.67 -7.28 -1.92
C ASP A 60 -3.37 -5.91 -2.10
N HIS A 61 -2.69 -4.82 -1.70
CA HIS A 61 -3.16 -3.45 -1.90
C HIS A 61 -3.29 -3.08 -3.39
N GLU A 62 -2.25 -3.31 -4.19
CA GLU A 62 -2.27 -3.02 -5.64
C GLU A 62 -3.31 -3.87 -6.39
N VAL A 63 -3.46 -5.15 -6.00
CA VAL A 63 -4.54 -6.01 -6.51
C VAL A 63 -5.89 -5.45 -6.12
N GLY A 64 -6.02 -4.88 -4.93
CA GLY A 64 -7.20 -4.19 -4.45
C GLY A 64 -7.66 -3.07 -5.37
N HIS A 65 -6.76 -2.26 -5.90
CA HIS A 65 -7.12 -1.23 -6.87
C HIS A 65 -7.72 -1.81 -8.16
N ILE A 66 -7.23 -2.97 -8.59
CA ILE A 66 -7.74 -3.64 -9.80
C ILE A 66 -9.11 -4.27 -9.53
N VAL A 67 -9.23 -5.05 -8.46
CA VAL A 67 -10.48 -5.72 -8.06
C VAL A 67 -11.56 -4.71 -7.67
N GLY A 68 -11.16 -3.67 -6.95
CA GLY A 68 -12.00 -2.56 -6.50
C GLY A 68 -12.29 -1.53 -7.59
N LYS A 69 -11.75 -1.70 -8.80
CA LYS A 69 -11.97 -0.84 -9.98
C LYS A 69 -11.67 0.63 -9.71
N SER A 70 -10.48 0.90 -9.17
CA SER A 70 -9.98 2.26 -9.01
C SER A 70 -9.85 2.95 -10.36
N ASP A 71 -10.35 4.18 -10.42
CA ASP A 71 -10.28 5.02 -11.60
C ASP A 71 -9.04 5.93 -11.51
N HIS A 72 -8.00 5.54 -12.24
CA HIS A 72 -6.71 6.24 -12.23
C HIS A 72 -6.79 7.57 -13.01
N ASP A 73 -7.71 7.69 -13.96
CA ASP A 73 -7.90 8.93 -14.71
C ASP A 73 -8.56 10.00 -13.84
N ILE A 74 -9.52 9.61 -12.98
CA ILE A 74 -10.09 10.48 -11.96
C ILE A 74 -9.01 10.89 -10.95
N ALA A 75 -8.20 9.94 -10.47
CA ALA A 75 -7.13 10.19 -9.51
C ALA A 75 -6.13 11.21 -10.07
N GLN A 76 -5.68 11.03 -11.31
CA GLN A 76 -4.75 11.96 -11.99
C GLN A 76 -5.40 13.32 -12.24
N SER A 77 -6.63 13.35 -12.77
CA SER A 77 -7.35 14.61 -13.03
C SER A 77 -7.59 15.42 -11.75
N PHE A 78 -7.81 14.74 -10.62
CA PHE A 78 -7.95 15.37 -9.31
C PHE A 78 -6.62 15.95 -8.84
N HIS A 79 -5.53 15.19 -8.96
CA HIS A 79 -4.17 15.65 -8.64
C HIS A 79 -3.81 16.91 -9.44
N ASP A 80 -3.98 16.88 -10.76
CA ASP A 80 -3.64 18.00 -11.65
C ASP A 80 -4.41 19.28 -11.31
N ARG A 81 -5.66 19.13 -10.84
CA ARG A 81 -6.53 20.26 -10.49
C ARG A 81 -6.31 20.79 -9.07
N HIS A 82 -6.03 19.92 -8.11
CA HIS A 82 -6.10 20.25 -6.68
C HIS A 82 -4.76 20.14 -5.94
N GLY A 83 -3.73 19.61 -6.59
CA GLY A 83 -2.38 19.48 -6.05
C GLY A 83 -2.19 18.28 -5.12
N GLU A 84 -0.94 18.09 -4.71
CA GLU A 84 -0.45 16.91 -3.98
C GLU A 84 -1.16 16.69 -2.64
N ASP A 85 -1.39 17.74 -1.87
CA ASP A 85 -1.97 17.63 -0.53
C ASP A 85 -3.42 17.14 -0.58
N ALA A 86 -4.23 17.70 -1.49
CA ALA A 86 -5.61 17.27 -1.69
C ALA A 86 -5.65 15.84 -2.25
N PHE A 87 -4.78 15.53 -3.22
CA PHE A 87 -4.65 14.19 -3.77
C PHE A 87 -4.28 13.17 -2.69
N GLY A 88 -3.38 13.51 -1.77
CA GLY A 88 -2.99 12.63 -0.66
C GLY A 88 -4.18 12.23 0.24
N VAL A 89 -5.15 13.12 0.43
CA VAL A 89 -6.38 12.80 1.17
C VAL A 89 -7.27 11.87 0.35
N LEU A 90 -7.49 12.15 -0.95
CA LEU A 90 -8.26 11.28 -1.83
C LEU A 90 -7.67 9.87 -1.89
N ASN A 91 -6.35 9.78 -2.04
CA ASN A 91 -5.61 8.52 -2.12
C ASN A 91 -5.83 7.67 -0.86
N VAL A 92 -5.71 8.23 0.35
CA VAL A 92 -5.99 7.45 1.57
C VAL A 92 -7.44 6.95 1.66
N LEU A 93 -8.41 7.74 1.20
CA LEU A 93 -9.80 7.29 1.19
C LEU A 93 -10.01 6.13 0.20
N GLU A 94 -9.34 6.21 -0.95
CA GLU A 94 -9.39 5.15 -1.96
C GLU A 94 -8.70 3.87 -1.47
N ASP A 95 -7.53 3.98 -0.84
CA ASP A 95 -6.80 2.87 -0.22
C ASP A 95 -7.68 2.14 0.81
N LEU A 96 -8.32 2.89 1.71
CA LEU A 96 -9.24 2.32 2.71
C LEU A 96 -10.43 1.60 2.07
N ARG A 97 -10.94 2.12 0.96
CA ARG A 97 -12.04 1.49 0.21
C ARG A 97 -11.59 0.17 -0.41
N VAL A 98 -10.47 0.15 -1.12
CA VAL A 98 -10.00 -1.05 -1.83
C VAL A 98 -9.51 -2.12 -0.86
N GLU A 99 -8.86 -1.73 0.23
CA GLU A 99 -8.46 -2.68 1.27
C GLU A 99 -9.64 -3.33 1.97
N ARG A 100 -10.73 -2.58 2.19
CA ARG A 100 -11.97 -3.13 2.71
C ARG A 100 -12.54 -4.19 1.76
N VAL A 101 -12.58 -3.89 0.46
CA VAL A 101 -13.01 -4.86 -0.58
C VAL A 101 -12.14 -6.13 -0.51
N MET A 102 -10.82 -5.98 -0.44
CA MET A 102 -9.90 -7.12 -0.35
C MET A 102 -10.12 -7.95 0.92
N ARG A 103 -10.36 -7.32 2.08
CA ARG A 103 -10.66 -8.02 3.34
C ARG A 103 -11.98 -8.79 3.29
N GLU A 104 -12.98 -8.25 2.60
CA GLU A 104 -14.29 -8.89 2.43
C GLU A 104 -14.22 -10.08 1.46
N LEU A 105 -13.44 -9.97 0.38
CA LEU A 105 -13.27 -11.05 -0.60
C LEU A 105 -12.30 -12.15 -0.14
N TYR A 106 -11.23 -11.75 0.53
CA TYR A 106 -10.11 -12.62 0.90
C TYR A 106 -9.69 -12.34 2.35
N ALA A 107 -10.20 -13.13 3.30
CA ALA A 107 -9.93 -12.92 4.73
C ALA A 107 -8.43 -12.87 5.07
N GLY A 108 -7.59 -13.60 4.33
CA GLY A 108 -6.13 -13.59 4.49
C GLY A 108 -5.47 -12.24 4.18
N CYS A 109 -6.06 -11.43 3.30
CA CYS A 109 -5.53 -10.10 2.96
C CYS A 109 -5.59 -9.16 4.16
N GLY A 110 -6.55 -9.32 5.08
CA GLY A 110 -6.59 -8.50 6.30
C GLY A 110 -5.37 -8.67 7.20
N ILE A 111 -4.81 -9.88 7.26
CA ILE A 111 -3.59 -10.17 8.03
C ILE A 111 -2.38 -9.52 7.35
N ASN A 112 -2.26 -9.67 6.04
CA ASN A 112 -1.16 -9.09 5.27
C ASN A 112 -1.19 -7.56 5.33
N LEU A 113 -2.33 -6.93 5.06
CA LEU A 113 -2.51 -5.48 5.09
C LEU A 113 -2.14 -4.88 6.44
N ARG A 114 -2.46 -5.55 7.54
CA ARG A 114 -2.03 -5.13 8.88
C ARG A 114 -0.51 -5.13 9.03
N ALA A 115 0.17 -6.17 8.56
CA ALA A 115 1.63 -6.23 8.59
C ALA A 115 2.27 -5.10 7.74
N GLY A 116 1.66 -4.76 6.59
CA GLY A 116 2.06 -3.61 5.77
C GLY A 116 1.93 -2.28 6.49
N TYR A 117 0.81 -2.04 7.18
CA TYR A 117 0.59 -0.85 8.00
C TYR A 117 1.66 -0.72 9.10
N GLU A 118 1.87 -1.78 9.89
CA GLU A 118 2.83 -1.78 11.01
C GLU A 118 4.25 -1.45 10.50
N PHE A 119 4.63 -2.05 9.38
CA PHE A 119 5.91 -1.79 8.72
C PHE A 119 6.05 -0.36 8.18
N ALA A 120 4.99 0.20 7.60
CA ALA A 120 4.99 1.57 7.07
C ALA A 120 5.05 2.62 8.19
N ILE A 121 4.28 2.44 9.27
CA ILE A 121 4.26 3.37 10.41
C ILE A 121 5.59 3.35 11.17
N GLU A 122 6.21 2.19 11.37
CA GLU A 122 7.53 2.10 12.00
C GLU A 122 8.56 2.94 11.22
N ARG A 123 8.50 2.88 9.88
CA ARG A 123 9.38 3.68 9.03
C ARG A 123 9.06 5.15 9.07
N LEU A 124 7.79 5.54 8.94
CA LEU A 124 7.37 6.94 9.03
C LEU A 124 7.79 7.57 10.36
N SER A 125 7.69 6.82 11.47
CA SER A 125 8.12 7.27 12.79
C SER A 125 9.62 7.60 12.86
N ARG A 126 10.45 7.00 11.99
CA ARG A 126 11.89 7.28 11.91
C ARG A 126 12.21 8.53 11.09
N VAL A 127 11.30 8.97 10.22
CA VAL A 127 11.49 10.13 9.32
C VAL A 127 10.62 11.34 9.68
N ALA A 128 9.68 11.19 10.63
CA ALA A 128 8.80 12.23 11.13
C ALA A 128 9.54 13.23 12.04
N MET A 129 10.50 13.96 11.48
CA MET A 129 11.20 15.05 12.15
C MET A 129 10.76 16.45 11.70
N TYR A 130 9.82 16.56 10.74
CA TYR A 130 9.38 17.86 10.20
C TYR A 130 7.85 18.04 10.29
N PRO A 131 7.37 19.25 10.61
CA PRO A 131 5.95 19.55 10.61
C PRO A 131 5.39 19.39 9.20
N ALA A 132 4.51 18.41 9.02
CA ALA A 132 3.79 18.15 7.78
C ALA A 132 2.30 17.90 8.11
N PRO A 133 1.51 18.96 8.36
CA PRO A 133 0.14 18.85 8.88
C PRO A 133 -0.76 17.95 8.02
N VAL A 134 -0.68 18.09 6.68
CA VAL A 134 -1.47 17.25 5.75
C VAL A 134 -1.06 15.78 5.84
N ARG A 135 0.24 15.49 5.97
CA ARG A 135 0.72 14.12 6.17
C ARG A 135 0.19 13.53 7.47
N HIS A 136 0.17 14.30 8.56
CA HIS A 136 -0.38 13.84 9.84
C HIS A 136 -1.88 13.53 9.74
N VAL A 137 -2.66 14.42 9.12
CA VAL A 137 -4.09 14.19 8.86
C VAL A 137 -4.30 12.92 8.04
N ARG A 138 -3.55 12.77 6.95
CA ARG A 138 -3.62 11.57 6.10
C ARG A 138 -3.29 10.28 6.88
N THR A 139 -2.22 10.29 7.66
CA THR A 139 -1.85 9.14 8.50
C THR A 139 -2.94 8.85 9.54
N GLY A 140 -3.50 9.86 10.20
CA GLY A 140 -4.56 9.69 11.18
C GLY A 140 -5.84 9.08 10.57
N ILE A 141 -6.26 9.60 9.41
CA ILE A 141 -7.41 9.04 8.66
C ILE A 141 -7.16 7.56 8.34
N TYR A 142 -5.99 7.23 7.80
CA TYR A 142 -5.63 5.86 7.43
C TYR A 142 -5.58 4.93 8.66
N SER A 143 -4.84 5.31 9.71
CA SER A 143 -4.75 4.54 10.98
C SER A 143 -6.13 4.20 11.55
N ARG A 144 -7.03 5.20 11.61
CA ARG A 144 -8.40 4.99 12.12
C ARG A 144 -9.24 4.14 11.18
N GLY A 145 -9.13 4.34 9.87
CA GLY A 145 -9.80 3.51 8.87
C GLY A 145 -9.38 2.04 8.94
N CYS A 146 -8.10 1.77 9.23
CA CYS A 146 -7.57 0.43 9.43
C CYS A 146 -7.95 -0.19 10.80
N LYS A 147 -8.61 0.57 11.69
CA LYS A 147 -8.88 0.21 13.11
C LYS A 147 -7.59 -0.03 13.91
N CYS A 148 -6.58 0.77 13.64
CA CYS A 148 -5.33 0.79 14.38
C CYS A 148 -5.30 2.01 15.32
N ASP A 149 -4.50 1.91 16.38
CA ASP A 149 -4.18 3.06 17.20
C ASP A 149 -3.38 4.08 16.37
N ASP A 150 -3.50 5.35 16.76
CA ASP A 150 -2.76 6.42 16.11
C ASP A 150 -1.26 6.19 16.28
N ALA A 151 -0.49 6.53 15.23
CA ALA A 151 0.96 6.48 15.32
C ALA A 151 1.46 7.42 16.42
N SER A 152 2.55 7.05 17.11
CA SER A 152 3.07 7.80 18.26
C SER A 152 3.45 9.25 17.96
N PHE A 153 3.73 9.56 16.69
CA PHE A 153 4.03 10.92 16.23
C PHE A 153 2.78 11.78 15.97
N LEU A 154 1.59 11.18 15.93
CA LEU A 154 0.30 11.90 15.88
C LEU A 154 -0.08 12.33 17.29
N THR A 155 0.46 13.47 17.73
CA THR A 155 0.13 14.06 19.04
C THR A 155 -1.11 14.97 18.94
N PRO A 156 -1.81 15.28 20.04
CA PRO A 156 -2.90 16.27 20.03
C PRO A 156 -2.52 17.64 19.44
N GLY A 157 -1.23 18.01 19.50
CA GLY A 157 -0.69 19.24 18.90
C GLY A 157 -0.26 19.09 17.43
N ALA A 158 -0.38 17.91 16.81
CA ALA A 158 0.04 17.66 15.44
C ALA A 158 -0.84 18.36 14.38
N TYR A 159 -1.98 18.92 14.81
CA TYR A 159 -3.02 19.52 13.97
C TYR A 159 -3.25 21.02 14.27
N VAL A 160 -2.47 21.61 15.18
CA VAL A 160 -2.62 23.01 15.64
C VAL A 160 -1.59 23.90 14.96
#